data_AF-G3FDY2-F1
#
_entry.id   AF-G3FDY2-F1
#
_cell.length_a   1.000
_cell.length_b   1.000
_cell.length_c   1.000
_cell.angle_alpha   90.00
_cell.angle_beta   90.00
_cell.angle_gamma   90.00
#
_symmetry.space_group_name_H-M   'P 1'
#
loop_
_entity.id
_entity.type
_entity.pdbx_description
1 polymer ?
#
loop_
_entity_poly.entity_id
_entity_poly.type
_entity_poly.pdbx_seq_one_letter_code
_entity_poly.pdbx_strand_id
1 'polypeptide(L)'
;MDPDAFSSFFRWDPRSVAANTAPTNHPPPPRLMPTDAAVQASSFFRARELEGLQDFFSGYGVRLFTAAKLAEMGFTVSTLLDMKDEEIDDVTATLAQVFRCDLLVGERYGIKCAVRAERRRL
;
A
#
# COMPACT_ATOMS: atom_id res chain seq x y z
N MET A 1 19.72 -29.73 21.75
CA MET A 1 18.70 -29.07 20.91
C MET A 1 18.46 -27.72 21.55
N ASP A 2 19.20 -26.70 21.12
CA ASP A 2 19.01 -25.33 21.58
C ASP A 2 17.91 -24.66 20.74
N PRO A 3 16.86 -24.08 21.34
CA PRO A 3 15.72 -23.52 20.62
C PRO A 3 15.98 -22.14 19.97
N ASP A 4 17.14 -21.53 20.16
CA ASP A 4 17.45 -20.17 19.67
C ASP A 4 18.11 -20.10 18.29
N ALA A 5 18.33 -21.24 17.62
CA ALA A 5 18.91 -21.26 16.28
C ALA A 5 17.96 -20.70 15.18
N PHE A 6 16.65 -20.65 15.44
CA PHE A 6 15.66 -20.28 14.42
C PHE A 6 15.37 -18.78 14.30
N SER A 7 15.80 -17.96 15.27
CA SER A 7 15.49 -16.52 15.31
C SER A 7 16.55 -15.62 14.64
N SER A 8 17.67 -16.20 14.18
CA SER A 8 18.77 -15.44 13.56
C SER A 8 18.73 -15.36 12.02
N PHE A 9 17.80 -16.05 11.36
CA PHE A 9 17.75 -16.12 9.89
C PHE A 9 17.06 -14.93 9.20
N PHE A 10 16.44 -14.02 9.94
CA PHE A 10 15.83 -12.81 9.39
C PHE A 10 16.16 -11.56 10.21
N ARG A 11 17.45 -11.36 10.55
CA ARG A 11 17.93 -10.05 10.98
C ARG A 11 18.31 -9.23 9.76
N TRP A 12 17.36 -8.49 9.22
CA TRP A 12 17.63 -7.44 8.25
C TRP A 12 18.42 -6.33 8.93
N ASP A 13 19.73 -6.22 8.66
CA ASP A 13 20.60 -5.20 9.23
C ASP A 13 20.96 -4.13 8.17
N PRO A 14 20.35 -2.93 8.21
CA PRO A 14 20.52 -1.91 7.18
C PRO A 14 21.81 -1.09 7.32
N ARG A 15 22.71 -1.47 8.24
CA ARG A 15 23.92 -0.70 8.57
C ARG A 15 25.26 -1.38 8.24
N SER A 16 25.24 -2.54 7.58
CA SER A 16 26.47 -3.25 7.17
C SER A 16 27.28 -2.55 6.07
N VAL A 17 26.85 -1.39 5.56
CA VAL A 17 27.62 -0.56 4.61
C VAL A 17 28.66 0.36 5.31
N ALA A 18 28.69 0.44 6.65
CA ALA A 18 29.55 1.38 7.35
C ALA A 18 30.58 0.72 8.27
N ALA A 19 31.43 -0.19 7.74
CA ALA A 19 32.68 -0.54 8.40
C ALA A 19 33.69 -1.19 7.44
N ASN A 20 34.47 -0.37 6.73
CA ASN A 20 35.88 -0.69 6.54
C ASN A 20 36.70 0.59 6.32
N THR A 21 37.48 0.95 7.32
CA THR A 21 38.50 2.00 7.28
C THR A 21 39.77 1.45 6.64
N ALA A 22 40.12 1.94 5.44
CA ALA A 22 41.48 1.89 4.91
C ALA A 22 41.75 3.14 4.05
N PRO A 23 42.90 3.82 4.18
CA PRO A 23 43.17 5.06 3.47
C PRO A 23 43.79 4.77 2.12
N THR A 24 43.01 4.83 1.05
CA THR A 24 43.53 4.87 -0.33
C THR A 24 42.68 5.81 -1.16
N ASN A 25 43.35 6.78 -1.79
CA ASN A 25 42.83 7.73 -2.78
C ASN A 25 41.80 7.07 -3.70
N HIS A 26 40.52 7.34 -3.47
CA HIS A 26 39.46 7.04 -4.41
C HIS A 26 38.74 8.36 -4.74
N PRO A 27 38.49 8.69 -6.02
CA PRO A 27 37.65 9.83 -6.36
C PRO A 27 36.26 9.66 -5.71
N PRO A 28 35.63 10.76 -5.25
CA PRO A 28 34.35 10.68 -4.55
C PRO A 28 33.31 9.99 -5.44
N PRO A 29 32.48 9.08 -4.90
CA PRO A 29 31.38 8.52 -5.65
C PRO A 29 30.44 9.65 -6.08
N PRO A 30 29.85 9.58 -7.30
CA PRO A 30 28.89 10.57 -7.74
C PRO A 30 27.76 10.61 -6.71
N ARG A 31 27.51 11.80 -6.15
CA ARG A 31 26.39 12.04 -5.22
C ARG A 31 25.13 11.49 -5.88
N LEU A 32 24.60 10.40 -5.31
CA LEU A 32 23.31 9.85 -5.70
C LEU A 32 22.28 10.97 -5.58
N MET A 33 21.57 11.19 -6.67
CA MET A 33 20.50 12.18 -6.81
C MET A 33 19.44 12.02 -5.69
N PRO A 34 18.58 13.04 -5.45
CA PRO A 34 17.51 13.02 -4.44
C PRO A 34 16.42 11.94 -4.65
N THR A 35 16.59 11.04 -5.61
CA THR A 35 15.59 10.06 -6.07
C THR A 35 15.17 9.09 -4.97
N ASP A 36 16.08 8.66 -4.10
CA ASP A 36 15.76 7.72 -3.02
C ASP A 36 14.79 8.31 -1.97
N ALA A 37 14.91 9.61 -1.67
CA ALA A 37 14.01 10.28 -0.75
C ALA A 37 12.59 10.41 -1.33
N ALA A 38 12.48 10.69 -2.63
CA ALA A 38 11.18 10.77 -3.32
C ALA A 38 10.50 9.40 -3.44
N VAL A 39 11.27 8.34 -3.71
CA VAL A 39 10.77 6.95 -3.78
C VAL A 39 10.36 6.42 -2.41
N GLN A 40 11.12 6.73 -1.35
CA GLN A 40 10.74 6.37 0.02
C GLN A 40 9.48 7.13 0.47
N ALA A 41 9.39 8.43 0.16
CA ALA A 41 8.20 9.21 0.48
C ALA A 41 6.95 8.64 -0.23
N SER A 42 7.03 8.36 -1.54
CA SER A 42 5.90 7.80 -2.29
C SER A 42 5.48 6.42 -1.79
N SER A 43 6.45 5.58 -1.41
CA SER A 43 6.19 4.26 -0.81
C SER A 43 5.51 4.39 0.56
N PHE A 44 5.94 5.35 1.37
CA PHE A 44 5.36 5.64 2.68
C PHE A 44 3.92 6.16 2.58
N PHE A 45 3.64 7.07 1.64
CA PHE A 45 2.29 7.54 1.36
C PHE A 45 1.39 6.39 0.91
N ARG A 46 1.86 5.54 -0.01
CA ARG A 46 1.09 4.37 -0.47
C ARG A 46 0.80 3.37 0.67
N ALA A 47 1.75 3.16 1.59
CA ALA A 47 1.53 2.29 2.75
C ALA A 47 0.44 2.85 3.68
N ARG A 48 0.44 4.16 3.90
CA ARG A 48 -0.55 4.83 4.74
C ARG A 48 -1.95 4.84 4.13
N GLU A 49 -2.06 5.08 2.83
CA GLU A 49 -3.36 5.01 2.14
C GLU A 49 -3.91 3.58 2.13
N LEU A 50 -3.04 2.57 2.00
CA LEU A 50 -3.44 1.17 2.12
C LEU A 50 -3.98 0.85 3.52
N GLU A 51 -3.28 1.29 4.57
CA GLU A 51 -3.74 1.12 5.96
C GLU A 51 -5.12 1.78 6.17
N GLY A 52 -5.28 3.02 5.71
CA GLY A 52 -6.56 3.74 5.80
C GLY A 52 -7.69 3.03 5.05
N LEU A 53 -7.43 2.52 3.84
CA LEU A 53 -8.41 1.75 3.08
C LEU A 53 -8.73 0.39 3.72
N GLN A 54 -7.74 -0.27 4.32
CA GLN A 54 -7.94 -1.52 5.03
C GLN A 54 -8.88 -1.33 6.22
N ASP A 55 -8.63 -0.31 7.03
CA ASP A 55 -9.47 0.03 8.19
C ASP A 55 -10.87 0.43 7.74
N PHE A 56 -10.98 1.25 6.69
CA PHE A 56 -12.25 1.69 6.12
C PHE A 56 -13.13 0.53 5.64
N PHE A 57 -12.53 -0.47 4.98
CA PHE A 57 -13.27 -1.64 4.50
C PHE A 57 -13.41 -2.76 5.52
N SER A 58 -12.91 -2.57 6.75
CA SER A 58 -13.01 -3.57 7.80
C SER A 58 -14.47 -3.92 8.09
N GLY A 59 -14.80 -5.21 8.02
CA GLY A 59 -16.16 -5.72 8.21
C GLY A 59 -17.08 -5.66 6.98
N TYR A 60 -16.65 -5.08 5.85
CA TYR A 60 -17.46 -4.99 4.62
C TYR A 60 -17.16 -6.08 3.59
N GLY A 61 -16.28 -7.04 3.91
CA GLY A 61 -15.99 -8.19 3.04
C GLY A 61 -15.13 -7.85 1.81
N VAL A 62 -14.42 -6.73 1.82
CA VAL A 62 -13.44 -6.36 0.78
C VAL A 62 -12.08 -6.97 1.14
N ARG A 63 -11.45 -7.70 0.21
CA ARG A 63 -10.15 -8.33 0.47
C ARG A 63 -9.03 -7.28 0.49
N LEU A 64 -7.98 -7.56 1.24
CA LEU A 64 -6.78 -6.71 1.29
C LEU A 64 -6.17 -6.49 -0.10
N PHE A 65 -6.22 -7.50 -0.97
CA PHE A 65 -5.77 -7.36 -2.36
C PHE A 65 -6.55 -6.27 -3.11
N THR A 66 -7.87 -6.21 -2.94
CA THR A 66 -8.73 -5.20 -3.58
C THR A 66 -8.44 -3.81 -3.02
N ALA A 67 -8.27 -3.68 -1.70
CA ALA A 67 -7.86 -2.41 -1.07
C ALA A 67 -6.46 -1.97 -1.53
N ALA A 68 -5.51 -2.90 -1.64
CA ALA A 68 -4.16 -2.65 -2.16
C ALA A 68 -4.21 -2.17 -3.60
N LYS A 69 -5.06 -2.74 -4.45
CA LYS A 69 -5.23 -2.27 -5.84
C LYS A 69 -5.82 -0.87 -5.91
N LEU A 70 -6.79 -0.55 -5.05
CA LEU A 70 -7.30 0.82 -4.92
C LEU A 70 -6.20 1.81 -4.51
N ALA A 71 -5.41 1.48 -3.48
CA ALA A 71 -4.27 2.29 -3.06
C ALA A 71 -3.18 2.40 -4.15
N GLU A 72 -2.93 1.33 -4.90
CA GLU A 72 -1.99 1.34 -6.02
C GLU A 72 -2.40 2.32 -7.13
N MET A 73 -3.71 2.43 -7.38
CA MET A 73 -4.31 3.38 -8.33
C MET A 73 -4.41 4.80 -7.77
N GLY A 74 -4.04 5.03 -6.51
CA GLY A 74 -4.10 6.34 -5.86
C GLY A 74 -5.47 6.71 -5.30
N PHE A 75 -6.39 5.75 -5.15
CA PHE A 75 -7.62 6.00 -4.38
C PHE A 75 -7.29 6.12 -2.90
N THR A 76 -7.94 7.08 -2.26
CA THR A 76 -7.93 7.30 -0.82
C THR A 76 -9.35 7.14 -0.27
N VAL A 77 -9.50 7.02 1.05
CA VAL A 77 -10.83 6.98 1.68
C VAL A 77 -11.61 8.25 1.34
N SER A 78 -10.99 9.43 1.45
CA SER A 78 -11.62 10.71 1.11
C SER A 78 -12.10 10.75 -0.34
N THR A 79 -11.27 10.29 -1.28
CA THR A 79 -11.65 10.22 -2.70
C THR A 79 -12.89 9.36 -2.89
N LEU A 80 -12.96 8.18 -2.27
CA LEU A 80 -14.13 7.31 -2.38
C LEU A 80 -15.38 7.92 -1.74
N LEU A 81 -15.23 8.68 -0.65
CA LEU A 81 -16.33 9.37 0.03
C LEU A 81 -16.89 10.57 -0.74
N ASP A 82 -16.15 11.13 -1.68
CA ASP A 82 -16.62 12.21 -2.56
C ASP A 82 -17.32 11.70 -3.83
N MET A 83 -17.13 10.43 -4.20
CA MET A 83 -17.60 9.85 -5.46
C MET A 83 -19.04 9.34 -5.47
N LYS A 84 -19.85 9.68 -6.47
CA LYS A 84 -21.23 9.17 -6.57
C LYS A 84 -21.28 7.64 -6.68
N ASP A 85 -22.41 7.05 -6.30
CA ASP A 85 -22.58 5.59 -6.32
C ASP A 85 -22.33 5.01 -7.73
N GLU A 86 -22.68 5.75 -8.77
CA GLU A 86 -22.40 5.38 -10.17
C GLU A 86 -20.90 5.36 -10.48
N GLU A 87 -20.16 6.34 -9.97
CA GLU A 87 -18.70 6.42 -10.14
C GLU A 87 -17.99 5.28 -9.38
N ILE A 88 -18.53 4.87 -8.23
CA ILE A 88 -18.06 3.69 -7.51
C ILE A 88 -18.30 2.42 -8.35
N ASP A 89 -19.45 2.30 -9.01
CA ASP A 89 -19.72 1.19 -9.92
C ASP A 89 -18.72 1.15 -11.08
N ASP A 90 -18.42 2.30 -11.69
CA ASP A 90 -17.41 2.43 -12.75
C ASP A 90 -16.00 2.01 -12.26
N VAL A 91 -15.62 2.37 -11.02
CA VAL A 91 -14.36 1.90 -10.42
C VAL A 91 -14.35 0.39 -10.25
N THR A 92 -15.42 -0.21 -9.74
CA THR A 92 -15.48 -1.68 -9.58
C THR A 92 -15.48 -2.41 -10.92
N ALA A 93 -16.08 -1.83 -11.96
CA ALA A 93 -16.00 -2.33 -13.32
C ALA A 93 -14.57 -2.24 -13.87
N THR A 94 -13.91 -1.11 -13.68
CA THR A 94 -12.52 -0.87 -14.09
C THR A 94 -11.56 -1.85 -13.42
N LEU A 95 -11.70 -2.08 -12.12
CA LEU A 95 -10.94 -3.09 -11.37
C LEU A 95 -11.05 -4.48 -12.00
N ALA A 96 -12.26 -4.89 -12.39
CA ALA A 96 -12.49 -6.21 -12.96
C ALA A 96 -12.04 -6.31 -14.44
N GLN A 97 -12.30 -5.29 -15.25
CA GLN A 97 -12.07 -5.33 -16.69
C GLN A 97 -10.64 -4.98 -17.08
N VAL A 98 -10.10 -3.89 -16.52
CA VAL A 98 -8.78 -3.36 -16.87
C VAL A 98 -7.70 -4.05 -16.06
N PHE A 99 -7.89 -4.09 -14.73
CA PHE A 99 -6.88 -4.66 -13.83
C PHE A 99 -7.02 -6.16 -13.62
N ARG A 100 -8.00 -6.80 -14.29
CA ARG A 100 -8.29 -8.24 -14.21
C ARG A 100 -8.39 -8.76 -12.77
N CYS A 101 -8.80 -7.88 -11.85
CA CYS A 101 -9.01 -8.27 -10.47
C CYS A 101 -10.26 -9.13 -10.42
N ASP A 102 -10.12 -10.37 -9.95
CA ASP A 102 -11.25 -11.30 -9.79
C ASP A 102 -12.11 -10.87 -8.59
N LEU A 103 -12.84 -9.77 -8.73
CA LEU A 103 -13.71 -9.23 -7.68
C LEU A 103 -14.93 -10.13 -7.52
N LEU A 104 -15.07 -10.67 -6.32
CA LEU A 104 -16.27 -11.39 -5.92
C LEU A 104 -17.45 -10.43 -5.88
N VAL A 105 -18.64 -10.96 -6.13
CA VAL A 105 -19.89 -10.18 -6.04
C VAL A 105 -20.00 -9.49 -4.67
N GLY A 106 -19.66 -10.21 -3.60
CA GLY A 106 -19.64 -9.66 -2.24
C GLY A 106 -18.73 -8.45 -2.06
N GLU A 107 -17.55 -8.42 -2.70
CA GLU A 107 -16.64 -7.28 -2.60
C GLU A 107 -17.19 -6.04 -3.31
N ARG A 108 -17.84 -6.22 -4.47
CA ARG A 108 -18.45 -5.12 -5.23
C ARG A 108 -19.53 -4.44 -4.40
N TYR A 109 -20.36 -5.22 -3.72
CA TYR A 109 -21.35 -4.69 -2.78
C TYR A 109 -20.68 -4.13 -1.52
N GLY A 110 -19.65 -4.79 -1.00
CA GLY A 110 -18.89 -4.36 0.17
C GLY A 110 -18.32 -2.95 0.03
N ILE A 111 -17.72 -2.65 -1.12
CA ILE A 111 -17.17 -1.31 -1.42
C ILE A 111 -18.29 -0.25 -1.35
N LYS A 112 -19.42 -0.49 -2.02
CA LYS A 112 -20.57 0.42 -1.98
C LYS A 112 -21.18 0.56 -0.59
N CYS A 113 -21.28 -0.54 0.15
CA CYS A 113 -21.80 -0.55 1.51
C CYS A 113 -20.93 0.25 2.47
N ALA A 114 -19.59 0.12 2.38
CA ALA A 114 -18.66 0.89 3.19
C ALA A 114 -18.80 2.39 2.94
N VAL A 115 -18.79 2.81 1.67
CA VAL A 115 -18.97 4.22 1.28
C VAL A 115 -20.32 4.76 1.75
N ARG A 116 -21.41 4.02 1.54
CA ARG A 116 -22.75 4.43 1.99
C ARG A 116 -22.87 4.49 3.51
N ALA A 117 -22.25 3.57 4.23
CA ALA A 117 -22.30 3.56 5.69
C ALA A 117 -21.55 4.76 6.27
N GLU A 118 -20.36 5.05 5.77
CA GLU A 118 -19.57 6.18 6.26
C GLU A 118 -20.19 7.53 5.90
N ARG A 119 -20.76 7.68 4.70
CA ARG A 119 -21.52 8.88 4.32
C ARG A 119 -22.73 9.16 5.20
N ARG A 120 -23.36 8.13 5.76
CA ARG A 120 -24.49 8.30 6.70
C ARG A 120 -24.02 8.68 8.10
N ARG A 121 -22.74 8.46 8.40
CA ARG A 121 -22.12 8.74 9.69
C ARG A 121 -21.60 10.19 9.77
N LEU A 122 -21.15 10.75 8.65
CA LEU A 122 -20.71 12.13 8.48
C LEU A 122 -21.89 13.09 8.27
#